data_AF-A0A1E5TA11-F1
#
_entry.id   AF-A0A1E5TA11-F1
#
_cell.length_a   1.000
_cell.length_b   1.000
_cell.length_c   1.000
_cell.angle_alpha   90.00
_cell.angle_beta   90.00
_cell.angle_gamma   90.00
#
_symmetry.space_group_name_H-M   'P 1'
#
loop_
_entity.id
_entity.type
_entity.pdbx_description
1 polymer ?
#
loop_
_entity_poly.entity_id
_entity_poly.type
_entity_poly.pdbx_seq_one_letter_code
_entity_poly.pdbx_strand_id
1 'polypeptide(L)'
;MAKYSPDTGGYISQDPIGLWGQNPNMYAYVSDSNIQVDIFGLNVSTGAGRTHVKYSGIKNGKPYHGYASAPSDLGLEADEIIDRRYGGDFSDFDVTPEADFKGEGVKGKQTARGLEQRGFEKDGGLKGTSNKQNPVGPNNKNRQKYLDAADAHNKKKAKVKGCH
;
A
#
# COMPACT_ATOMS: atom_id res chain seq x y z
N MET A 1 -26.55 36.30 -21.35
CA MET A 1 -26.32 36.41 -22.80
C MET A 1 -24.95 35.82 -23.09
N ALA A 2 -24.93 34.72 -23.83
CA ALA A 2 -23.76 33.87 -24.08
C ALA A 2 -22.76 34.50 -25.05
N LYS A 3 -21.49 34.11 -24.93
CA LYS A 3 -20.55 34.09 -26.07
C LYS A 3 -19.79 32.77 -26.08
N TYR A 4 -20.36 31.86 -26.84
CA TYR A 4 -19.79 30.63 -27.36
C TYR A 4 -19.05 30.97 -28.66
N SER A 5 -17.82 30.51 -28.83
CA SER A 5 -17.06 30.55 -30.09
C SER A 5 -16.89 29.10 -30.58
N PRO A 6 -17.49 28.70 -31.72
CA PRO A 6 -17.48 27.32 -32.24
C PRO A 6 -16.43 27.08 -33.33
N ASP A 7 -15.19 26.72 -32.97
CA ASP A 7 -14.28 26.21 -34.01
C ASP A 7 -13.30 25.12 -33.56
N THR A 8 -12.94 25.02 -32.27
CA THR A 8 -12.07 23.93 -31.80
C THR A 8 -12.51 23.48 -30.42
N GLY A 9 -13.18 22.32 -30.37
CA GLY A 9 -13.70 21.71 -29.14
C GLY A 9 -12.60 21.17 -28.23
N GLY A 10 -11.87 22.07 -27.56
CA GLY A 10 -10.92 21.73 -26.51
C GLY A 10 -11.30 22.41 -25.19
N TYR A 11 -11.90 21.66 -24.27
CA TYR A 11 -11.97 22.07 -22.87
C TYR A 11 -10.69 21.58 -22.17
N ILE A 12 -9.72 22.47 -22.04
CA ILE A 12 -8.57 22.32 -21.14
C ILE A 12 -8.74 23.41 -20.08
N SER A 13 -9.47 23.12 -19.01
CA SER A 13 -9.45 23.97 -17.82
C SER A 13 -8.43 23.38 -16.85
N GLN A 14 -7.18 23.80 -17.03
CA GLN A 14 -6.15 23.63 -16.01
C GLN A 14 -6.20 24.86 -15.11
N ASP A 15 -6.64 24.68 -13.86
CA ASP A 15 -6.61 25.75 -12.87
C ASP A 15 -5.15 26.12 -12.54
N PRO A 16 -4.74 27.40 -12.69
CA PRO A 16 -3.37 27.83 -12.51
C PRO A 16 -3.16 28.38 -11.09
N ILE A 17 -2.49 27.61 -10.23
CA ILE A 17 -1.83 28.17 -9.06
C ILE A 17 -0.36 27.75 -9.08
N GLY A 18 0.49 28.73 -9.38
CA GLY A 18 1.93 28.60 -9.48
C GLY A 18 2.57 28.32 -8.14
N LEU A 19 3.29 27.19 -8.08
CA LEU A 19 4.40 26.99 -7.16
C LEU A 19 5.63 26.71 -8.01
N TRP A 20 6.49 27.72 -8.08
CA TRP A 20 7.87 27.64 -8.55
C TRP A 20 8.66 26.68 -7.64
N GLY A 21 8.44 25.38 -7.80
CA GLY A 21 9.25 24.32 -7.23
C GLY A 21 9.98 23.58 -8.34
N GLN A 22 11.22 23.95 -8.61
CA GLN A 22 12.16 23.10 -9.35
C GLN A 22 12.53 21.88 -8.50
N ASN A 23 11.59 20.95 -8.32
CA ASN A 23 11.88 19.67 -7.71
C ASN A 23 11.20 18.56 -8.53
N PRO A 24 11.94 17.90 -9.45
CA PRO A 24 11.37 16.95 -10.41
C PRO A 24 10.88 15.62 -9.79
N ASN A 25 10.89 15.49 -8.47
CA ASN A 25 10.49 14.28 -7.73
C ASN A 25 9.90 14.65 -6.35
N MET A 26 8.64 15.12 -6.28
CA MET A 26 7.98 15.47 -5.00
C MET A 26 7.01 14.43 -4.44
N TYR A 27 6.94 13.19 -4.93
CA TYR A 27 6.37 12.07 -4.15
C TYR A 27 7.19 10.79 -4.27
N ALA A 28 8.52 10.95 -4.23
CA ALA A 28 9.38 9.87 -3.82
C ALA A 28 9.03 9.44 -2.39
N TYR A 29 8.43 8.25 -2.26
CA TYR A 29 8.91 7.25 -1.32
C TYR A 29 9.13 7.74 0.12
N VAL A 30 8.05 7.86 0.91
CA VAL A 30 8.18 7.94 2.37
C VAL A 30 7.86 6.57 2.96
N SER A 31 8.91 5.91 3.45
CA SER A 31 8.87 4.68 4.24
C SER A 31 8.28 4.90 5.64
N ASP A 32 7.29 5.78 5.77
CA ASP A 32 6.67 6.12 7.04
C ASP A 32 5.16 6.10 6.82
N SER A 33 4.51 5.09 7.39
CA SER A 33 3.06 4.88 7.28
C SER A 33 2.23 5.91 8.06
N ASN A 34 2.76 7.12 8.29
CA ASN A 34 2.25 8.09 9.27
C ASN A 34 1.79 9.43 8.67
N ILE A 35 1.65 9.59 7.35
CA ILE A 35 1.11 10.84 6.78
C ILE A 35 -0.41 10.74 6.61
N GLN A 36 -1.13 10.62 7.71
CA GLN A 36 -2.50 11.11 7.89
C GLN A 36 -2.64 11.46 9.39
N VAL A 37 -2.24 12.67 9.78
CA VAL A 37 -2.57 13.21 11.10
C VAL A 37 -4.06 13.55 11.07
N ASP A 38 -4.90 12.58 11.42
CA ASP A 38 -6.31 12.83 11.71
C ASP A 38 -6.42 13.33 13.16
N ILE A 39 -6.83 14.59 13.31
CA ILE A 39 -7.00 15.30 14.58
C ILE A 39 -8.14 14.66 15.42
N PHE A 40 -8.96 13.77 14.86
CA PHE A 40 -10.08 13.11 15.55
C PHE A 40 -9.79 11.71 16.14
N GLY A 41 -8.51 11.35 16.38
CA GLY A 41 -8.17 10.28 17.32
C GLY A 41 -7.93 8.88 16.71
N LEU A 42 -7.72 8.77 15.41
CA LEU A 42 -7.26 7.54 14.76
C LEU A 42 -5.73 7.44 14.86
N ASN A 43 -5.23 6.71 15.85
CA ASN A 43 -3.80 6.47 16.03
C ASN A 43 -3.24 5.59 14.89
N VAL A 44 -2.82 6.22 13.80
CA VAL A 44 -2.24 5.57 12.60
C VAL A 44 -1.01 4.72 12.95
N SER A 45 -0.27 5.11 14.00
CA SER A 45 0.89 4.37 14.49
C SER A 45 0.53 3.00 15.07
N THR A 46 -0.62 2.85 15.72
CA THR A 46 -1.08 1.53 16.22
C THR A 46 -1.83 0.72 15.18
N GLY A 47 -2.45 1.38 14.19
CA GLY A 47 -3.34 0.74 13.21
C GLY A 47 -4.78 0.58 13.70
N ALA A 48 -5.15 1.19 14.83
CA ALA A 48 -6.54 1.19 15.28
C ALA A 48 -7.44 1.96 14.30
N GLY A 49 -8.64 1.43 14.02
CA GLY A 49 -9.62 2.06 13.13
C GLY A 49 -9.22 2.13 11.64
N ARG A 50 -8.27 1.28 11.21
CA ARG A 50 -7.83 1.21 9.81
C ARG A 50 -7.96 -0.20 9.27
N THR A 51 -8.22 -0.29 7.98
CA THR A 51 -8.10 -1.49 7.16
C THR A 51 -6.69 -1.55 6.58
N HIS A 52 -6.04 -2.71 6.71
CA HIS A 52 -4.68 -2.97 6.31
C HIS A 52 -4.64 -4.04 5.23
N VAL A 53 -3.94 -3.76 4.14
CA VAL A 53 -3.87 -4.63 2.97
C VAL A 53 -2.41 -4.96 2.68
N LYS A 54 -2.12 -6.24 2.46
CA LYS A 54 -0.88 -6.71 1.83
C LYS A 54 -1.22 -7.12 0.40
N TYR A 55 -0.36 -6.74 -0.53
CA TYR A 55 -0.52 -7.05 -1.95
C TYR A 55 0.81 -7.44 -2.59
N SER A 56 0.73 -8.11 -3.73
CA SER A 56 1.87 -8.57 -4.50
C SER A 56 1.68 -8.30 -5.98
N GLY A 57 2.75 -7.88 -6.66
CA GLY A 57 2.79 -7.68 -8.10
C GLY A 57 4.17 -7.98 -8.66
N ILE A 58 4.36 -7.73 -9.95
CA ILE A 58 5.68 -7.84 -10.60
C ILE A 58 6.11 -6.46 -11.08
N LYS A 59 7.34 -6.08 -10.77
CA LYS A 59 7.96 -4.83 -11.22
C LYS A 59 9.38 -5.11 -11.67
N ASN A 60 9.78 -4.57 -12.82
CA ASN A 60 11.09 -4.82 -13.43
C ASN A 60 11.46 -6.33 -13.48
N GLY A 61 10.50 -7.18 -13.80
CA GLY A 61 10.66 -8.63 -13.90
C GLY A 61 10.86 -9.36 -12.56
N LYS A 62 10.70 -8.69 -11.41
CA LYS A 62 10.85 -9.29 -10.08
C LYS A 62 9.59 -9.13 -9.23
N PRO A 63 9.35 -10.05 -8.27
CA PRO A 63 8.29 -9.90 -7.28
C PRO A 63 8.40 -8.57 -6.52
N TYR A 64 7.26 -7.96 -6.25
CA TYR A 64 7.11 -6.80 -5.38
C TYR A 64 6.10 -7.13 -4.29
N HIS A 65 6.45 -6.82 -3.04
CA HIS A 65 5.56 -6.96 -1.88
C HIS A 65 5.24 -5.57 -1.32
N GLY A 66 3.95 -5.24 -1.22
CA GLY A 66 3.51 -3.93 -0.76
C GLY A 66 2.48 -4.00 0.36
N TYR A 67 2.36 -2.88 1.08
CA TYR A 67 1.42 -2.68 2.17
C TYR A 67 0.66 -1.36 2.04
N ALA A 68 -0.66 -1.38 2.01
CA ALA A 68 -1.51 -0.18 2.00
C ALA A 68 -2.47 -0.19 3.19
N SER A 69 -3.00 0.99 3.54
CA SER A 69 -4.04 1.07 4.56
C SER A 69 -4.93 2.28 4.36
N ALA A 70 -6.20 2.13 4.71
CA ALA A 70 -7.20 3.20 4.70
C ALA A 70 -8.00 3.22 6.01
N PRO A 71 -8.64 4.34 6.37
CA PRO A 71 -9.63 4.36 7.44
C PRO A 71 -10.71 3.30 7.22
N SER A 72 -11.07 2.54 8.27
CA SER A 72 -12.05 1.43 8.17
C SER A 72 -13.47 1.93 7.91
N ASP A 73 -13.82 3.12 8.38
CA ASP A 73 -15.12 3.76 8.23
C ASP A 73 -15.50 4.04 6.76
N LEU A 74 -14.50 4.09 5.87
CA LEU A 74 -14.72 4.24 4.43
C LEU A 74 -15.22 2.95 3.76
N GLY A 75 -15.15 1.80 4.45
CA GLY A 75 -15.69 0.53 3.94
C GLY A 75 -15.07 0.04 2.63
N LEU A 76 -13.83 0.43 2.34
CA LEU A 76 -13.19 0.18 1.05
C LEU A 76 -12.80 -1.28 0.87
N GLU A 77 -12.85 -1.72 -0.37
CA GLU A 77 -12.28 -2.99 -0.78
C GLU A 77 -10.76 -2.95 -0.91
N ALA A 78 -10.14 -4.14 -0.83
CA ALA A 78 -8.69 -4.24 -0.81
C ALA A 78 -8.06 -3.62 -2.07
N ASP A 79 -8.68 -3.85 -3.23
CA ASP A 79 -8.23 -3.31 -4.51
C ASP A 79 -8.41 -1.79 -4.59
N GLU A 80 -9.48 -1.23 -4.02
CA GLU A 80 -9.68 0.23 -3.93
C GLU A 80 -8.62 0.89 -3.04
N ILE A 81 -8.20 0.21 -1.96
CA ILE A 81 -7.12 0.69 -1.10
C ILE A 81 -5.78 0.68 -1.85
N ILE A 82 -5.55 -0.31 -2.71
CA ILE A 82 -4.36 -0.39 -3.57
C ILE A 82 -4.43 0.69 -4.66
N ASP A 83 -5.57 0.83 -5.34
CA ASP A 83 -5.83 1.83 -6.37
C ASP A 83 -5.55 3.25 -5.87
N ARG A 84 -6.10 3.62 -4.71
CA ARG A 84 -5.82 4.91 -4.06
C ARG A 84 -4.35 5.15 -3.76
N ARG A 85 -3.57 4.11 -3.51
CA ARG A 85 -2.13 4.25 -3.27
C ARG A 85 -1.37 4.66 -4.53
N TYR A 86 -1.82 4.19 -5.68
CA TYR A 86 -1.19 4.42 -6.98
C TYR A 86 -1.95 5.44 -7.84
N GLY A 87 -3.06 6.00 -7.34
CA GLY A 87 -3.92 6.91 -8.11
C GLY A 87 -4.57 6.24 -9.31
N GLY A 88 -4.76 4.92 -9.26
CA GLY A 88 -5.22 4.08 -10.37
C GLY A 88 -4.23 3.89 -11.51
N ASP A 89 -3.00 4.40 -11.38
CA ASP A 89 -1.94 4.19 -12.36
C ASP A 89 -0.95 3.11 -11.89
N PHE A 90 -1.05 1.94 -12.53
CA PHE A 90 -0.17 0.79 -12.29
C PHE A 90 0.87 0.59 -13.39
N SER A 91 1.11 1.59 -14.25
CA SER A 91 2.10 1.53 -15.35
C SER A 91 3.51 1.16 -14.89
N ASP A 92 3.81 1.43 -13.63
CA ASP A 92 5.03 1.08 -12.93
C ASP A 92 5.19 -0.44 -12.65
N PHE A 93 4.17 -1.26 -12.93
CA PHE A 93 4.14 -2.70 -12.72
C PHE A 93 4.04 -3.45 -14.04
N ASP A 94 4.85 -4.50 -14.18
CA ASP A 94 4.74 -5.43 -15.32
C ASP A 94 3.49 -6.33 -15.16
N VAL A 95 3.15 -6.65 -13.90
CA VAL A 95 1.91 -7.35 -13.54
C VAL A 95 1.28 -6.56 -12.41
N THR A 96 0.05 -6.10 -12.65
CA THR A 96 -0.76 -5.32 -11.71
C THR A 96 -0.81 -6.01 -10.35
N PRO A 97 -0.60 -5.27 -9.25
CA PRO A 97 -0.61 -5.85 -7.93
C PRO A 97 -2.01 -6.31 -7.52
N GLU A 98 -2.09 -7.49 -6.89
CA GLU A 98 -3.32 -8.07 -6.35
C GLU A 98 -3.25 -8.17 -4.82
N ALA A 99 -4.38 -7.98 -4.14
CA ALA A 99 -4.48 -8.12 -2.69
C ALA A 99 -4.37 -9.59 -2.25
N ASP A 100 -3.38 -9.90 -1.39
CA ASP A 100 -3.25 -11.24 -0.80
C ASP A 100 -3.90 -11.37 0.58
N PHE A 101 -4.09 -10.23 1.26
CA PHE A 101 -4.64 -10.16 2.61
C PHE A 101 -5.27 -8.80 2.89
N LYS A 102 -6.45 -8.81 3.53
CA LYS A 102 -7.15 -7.65 4.11
C LYS A 102 -7.42 -7.95 5.58
N GLY A 103 -7.17 -6.98 6.46
CA GLY A 103 -7.50 -7.11 7.87
C GLY A 103 -7.56 -5.79 8.59
N GLU A 104 -8.41 -5.69 9.60
CA GLU A 104 -8.65 -4.43 10.31
C GLU A 104 -7.94 -4.34 11.66
N GLY A 105 -7.71 -3.10 12.08
CA GLY A 105 -7.19 -2.77 13.39
C GLY A 105 -5.73 -3.19 13.60
N VAL A 106 -5.33 -3.17 14.88
CA VAL A 106 -3.95 -3.48 15.29
C VAL A 106 -3.50 -4.87 14.83
N LYS A 107 -4.38 -5.87 14.91
CA LYS A 107 -4.07 -7.24 14.45
C LYS A 107 -3.95 -7.30 12.94
N GLY A 108 -4.82 -6.63 12.20
CA GLY A 108 -4.74 -6.50 10.75
C GLY A 108 -3.40 -5.91 10.31
N LYS A 109 -2.96 -4.82 10.94
CA LYS A 109 -1.63 -4.22 10.70
C LYS A 109 -0.51 -5.21 10.92
N GLN A 110 -0.52 -5.91 12.06
CA GLN A 110 0.54 -6.84 12.42
C GLN A 110 0.66 -7.98 11.40
N THR A 111 -0.47 -8.59 11.03
CA THR A 111 -0.49 -9.66 10.04
C THR A 111 -0.09 -9.16 8.65
N ALA A 112 -0.62 -8.04 8.18
CA ALA A 112 -0.29 -7.49 6.85
C ALA A 112 1.21 -7.18 6.71
N ARG A 113 1.78 -6.46 7.69
CA ARG A 113 3.22 -6.10 7.70
C ARG A 113 4.12 -7.33 7.85
N GLY A 114 3.68 -8.33 8.62
CA GLY A 114 4.39 -9.58 8.75
C GLY A 114 4.38 -10.40 7.45
N LEU A 115 3.23 -10.49 6.78
CA LEU A 115 3.10 -11.21 5.51
C LEU A 115 3.89 -10.54 4.40
N GLU A 116 3.91 -9.20 4.37
CA GLU A 116 4.77 -8.41 3.47
C GLU A 116 6.24 -8.75 3.69
N GLN A 117 6.70 -8.77 4.96
CA GLN A 117 8.07 -9.12 5.31
C GLN A 117 8.43 -10.57 4.95
N ARG A 118 7.54 -11.52 5.26
CA ARG A 118 7.75 -12.94 4.98
C ARG A 118 7.77 -13.24 3.48
N GLY A 119 6.89 -12.61 2.70
CA GLY A 119 6.90 -12.71 1.24
C GLY A 119 8.20 -12.17 0.66
N PHE A 120 8.61 -10.97 1.11
CA PHE A 120 9.88 -10.36 0.70
C PHE A 120 11.09 -11.24 1.03
N GLU A 121 11.18 -11.81 2.24
CA GLU A 121 12.27 -12.71 2.62
C GLU A 121 12.26 -14.00 1.81
N LYS A 122 11.09 -14.59 1.59
CA LYS A 122 10.91 -15.81 0.79
C LYS A 122 11.40 -15.63 -0.65
N ASP A 123 11.16 -14.46 -1.24
CA ASP A 123 11.55 -14.15 -2.62
C ASP A 123 12.96 -13.57 -2.72
N GLY A 124 13.82 -13.78 -1.72
CA GLY A 124 15.25 -13.42 -1.77
C GLY A 124 15.58 -11.98 -1.40
N GLY A 125 14.66 -11.28 -0.72
CA GLY A 125 14.87 -9.95 -0.17
C GLY A 125 15.22 -8.90 -1.24
N LEU A 126 16.10 -7.95 -0.92
CA LEU A 126 16.47 -6.85 -1.83
C LEU A 126 17.07 -7.31 -3.16
N LYS A 127 17.66 -8.51 -3.20
CA LYS A 127 18.28 -9.04 -4.41
C LYS A 127 17.24 -9.69 -5.34
N GLY A 128 16.30 -10.43 -4.74
CA GLY A 128 15.29 -11.19 -5.49
C GLY A 128 13.97 -10.45 -5.74
N THR A 129 13.71 -9.36 -5.02
CA THR A 129 12.51 -8.53 -5.19
C THR A 129 12.85 -7.17 -5.81
N SER A 130 11.82 -6.46 -6.27
CA SER A 130 11.91 -5.05 -6.70
C SER A 130 11.66 -4.05 -5.57
N ASN A 131 11.57 -4.52 -4.33
CA ASN A 131 11.49 -3.66 -3.15
C ASN A 131 12.80 -2.89 -2.96
N LYS A 132 12.73 -1.55 -2.88
CA LYS A 132 13.93 -0.70 -2.69
C LYS A 132 14.49 -0.76 -1.26
N GLN A 133 13.72 -1.29 -0.31
CA GLN A 133 14.10 -1.39 1.10
C GLN A 133 13.39 -2.57 1.76
N ASN A 134 13.88 -2.94 2.95
CA ASN A 134 13.27 -3.98 3.76
C ASN A 134 11.88 -3.51 4.26
N PRO A 135 10.77 -4.22 3.98
CA PRO A 135 9.45 -3.77 4.36
C PRO A 135 9.31 -3.48 5.85
N VAL A 136 9.81 -4.38 6.70
CA VAL A 136 9.93 -4.21 8.14
C VAL A 136 11.41 -4.13 8.50
N GLY A 137 11.86 -2.93 8.84
CA GLY A 137 13.25 -2.68 9.20
C GLY A 137 13.76 -3.62 10.31
N PRO A 138 15.02 -4.07 10.25
CA PRO A 138 15.57 -5.05 11.19
C PRO A 138 15.53 -4.57 12.64
N ASN A 139 15.65 -3.26 12.87
CA ASN A 139 15.62 -2.63 14.19
C ASN A 139 14.22 -2.21 14.67
N ASN A 140 13.16 -2.58 13.94
CA ASN A 140 11.80 -2.26 14.36
C ASN A 140 11.43 -3.07 15.62
N LYS A 141 11.09 -2.38 16.71
CA LYS A 141 10.70 -3.00 17.99
C LYS A 141 9.50 -3.97 17.87
N ASN A 142 8.66 -3.79 16.87
CA ASN A 142 7.50 -4.64 16.60
C ASN A 142 7.77 -5.72 15.53
N ARG A 143 9.00 -5.83 14.99
CA ARG A 143 9.34 -6.78 13.92
C ARG A 143 8.94 -8.21 14.28
N GLN A 144 9.32 -8.67 15.47
CA GLN A 144 8.99 -10.04 15.90
C GLN A 144 7.48 -10.27 15.97
N LYS A 145 6.72 -9.31 16.51
CA LYS A 145 5.24 -9.39 16.57
C LYS A 145 4.62 -9.52 15.18
N TYR A 146 5.18 -8.81 14.19
CA TYR A 146 4.71 -8.92 12.81
C TYR A 146 5.01 -10.31 12.22
N LEU A 147 6.23 -10.81 12.39
CA LEU A 147 6.61 -12.14 11.93
C LEU A 147 5.76 -13.24 12.57
N ASP A 148 5.57 -13.18 13.89
CA ASP A 148 4.74 -14.14 14.62
C ASP A 148 3.28 -14.13 14.14
N ALA A 149 2.72 -12.93 13.87
CA ALA A 149 1.37 -12.78 13.36
C ALA A 149 1.22 -13.36 11.94
N ALA A 150 2.22 -13.20 11.08
CA ALA A 150 2.24 -13.78 9.74
C ALA A 150 2.35 -15.31 9.78
N ASP A 151 3.24 -15.84 10.61
CA ASP A 151 3.43 -17.28 10.75
C ASP A 151 2.18 -17.95 11.33
N ALA A 152 1.54 -17.32 12.31
CA ALA A 152 0.26 -17.77 12.84
C ALA A 152 -0.86 -17.76 11.77
N HIS A 153 -0.93 -16.72 10.94
CA HIS A 153 -1.87 -16.64 9.82
C HIS A 153 -1.63 -17.74 8.79
N ASN A 154 -0.38 -17.92 8.35
CA ASN A 154 0.01 -18.96 7.39
C ASN A 154 -0.28 -20.37 7.91
N LYS A 155 -0.01 -20.63 9.20
CA LYS A 155 -0.34 -21.90 9.85
C LYS A 155 -1.85 -22.18 9.84
N LYS A 156 -2.68 -21.17 10.13
CA LYS A 156 -4.15 -21.30 10.04
C LYS A 156 -4.58 -21.58 8.61
N LYS A 157 -4.05 -20.83 7.62
CA LYS A 157 -4.35 -21.03 6.20
C LYS A 157 -3.98 -22.44 5.72
N ALA A 158 -2.84 -22.97 6.16
CA ALA A 158 -2.41 -24.34 5.85
C ALA A 158 -3.34 -25.40 6.46
N LYS A 159 -3.77 -25.21 7.72
CA LYS A 159 -4.72 -26.12 8.39
C LYS A 159 -6.08 -26.17 7.68
N VAL A 160 -6.58 -25.03 7.23
CA VAL A 160 -7.84 -24.97 6.48
C VAL A 160 -7.72 -25.72 5.15
N LYS A 161 -6.59 -25.57 4.44
CA LYS A 161 -6.35 -26.25 3.16
C LYS A 161 -6.11 -27.75 3.26
N GLY A 162 -5.59 -28.24 4.40
CA GLY A 162 -5.30 -29.67 4.62
C GLY A 162 -6.46 -30.47 5.22
N CYS A 163 -7.62 -29.85 5.43
CA CYS A 163 -8.82 -30.50 5.97
C CYS A 163 -9.85 -30.74 4.85
N HIS A 164 -9.44 -31.34 3.74
CA HIS A 164 -10.28 -31.84 2.64
C HIS A 164 -9.77 -33.22 2.24
#